data_AF-A0A377KAY3-F1
#
_entry.id   AF-A0A377KAY3-F1
#
_cell.length_a   1.000
_cell.length_b   1.000
_cell.length_c   1.000
_cell.angle_alpha   90.00
_cell.angle_beta   90.00
_cell.angle_gamma   90.00
#
_symmetry.space_group_name_H-M   'P 1'
#
loop_
_entity.id
_entity.type
_entity.pdbx_description
1 polymer ?
#
loop_
_entity_poly.entity_id
_entity_poly.type
_entity_poly.pdbx_seq_one_letter_code
_entity_poly.pdbx_strand_id
1 'polypeptide(L)'
;MGVNALPSTAMLMIMCLNLMGAGGPRLFVAGLVLMVVSCLVTLELTGITVSFNSAPLEWWLSLPIIVIYPLLFGWVSYQTATKLAEHKRRLQVMSTRDGMTGVYNRRHWETMLRNEFDNCRRHNRDATLLIIDIDHFKSINDTWGHDVGDEAIVALTRQFTNYPTR
;
A
#
# COMPACT_ATOMS: atom_id res chain seq x y z
N MET A 1 25.02 -17.26 -36.14
CA MET A 1 24.12 -16.20 -35.62
C MET A 1 24.66 -15.83 -34.25
N GLY A 2 25.21 -14.63 -34.09
CA GLY A 2 25.81 -14.21 -32.82
C GLY A 2 24.82 -13.50 -31.90
N VAL A 3 25.24 -13.27 -30.65
CA VAL A 3 24.46 -12.53 -29.64
C VAL A 3 24.39 -11.05 -30.03
N ASN A 4 23.19 -10.48 -30.08
CA ASN A 4 22.96 -9.13 -30.56
C ASN A 4 22.72 -8.13 -29.42
N ALA A 5 23.50 -7.04 -29.38
CA ALA A 5 23.53 -6.12 -28.24
C ALA A 5 22.18 -5.47 -27.91
N LEU A 6 21.44 -5.00 -28.92
CA LEU A 6 20.21 -4.22 -28.72
C LEU A 6 19.04 -5.07 -28.20
N PRO A 7 18.64 -6.17 -28.86
CA PRO A 7 17.61 -7.07 -28.35
C PRO A 7 17.97 -7.66 -26.98
N SER A 8 19.24 -8.02 -26.75
CA SER A 8 19.70 -8.53 -25.45
C SER A 8 19.57 -7.47 -24.35
N THR A 9 19.87 -6.20 -24.65
CA THR A 9 19.69 -5.09 -23.70
C THR A 9 18.22 -4.87 -23.36
N ALA A 10 17.33 -4.92 -24.36
CA ALA A 10 15.89 -4.82 -24.14
C ALA A 10 15.36 -5.97 -23.26
N MET A 11 15.77 -7.21 -23.53
CA MET A 11 15.39 -8.38 -22.72
C MET A 11 15.91 -8.27 -21.29
N LEU A 12 17.16 -7.84 -21.11
CA LEU A 12 17.75 -7.64 -19.79
C LEU A 12 16.97 -6.59 -18.99
N MET A 13 16.63 -5.46 -19.63
CA MET A 13 15.86 -4.41 -18.97
C MET A 13 14.44 -4.87 -18.60
N ILE A 14 13.75 -5.61 -19.49
CA ILE A 14 12.44 -6.21 -19.18
C ILE A 14 12.54 -7.17 -17.99
N MET A 15 13.55 -8.06 -17.98
CA MET A 15 13.76 -8.98 -16.86
C MET A 15 14.03 -8.23 -15.55
N CYS A 16 14.90 -7.23 -15.58
CA CYS A 16 15.21 -6.41 -14.42
C CYS A 16 13.95 -5.74 -13.84
N LEU A 17 13.13 -5.11 -14.69
CA LEU A 17 11.90 -4.46 -14.26
C LEU A 17 10.87 -5.46 -13.70
N ASN A 18 10.68 -6.60 -14.37
CA ASN A 18 9.77 -7.66 -13.89
C ASN A 18 10.21 -8.25 -12.55
N LEU A 19 11.50 -8.57 -12.39
CA LEU A 19 12.04 -9.15 -11.15
C LEU A 19 11.93 -8.16 -9.99
N MET A 20 12.25 -6.88 -10.24
CA MET A 20 12.13 -5.81 -9.24
C MET A 20 10.66 -5.58 -8.86
N GLY A 21 9.75 -5.56 -9.84
CA GLY A 21 8.33 -5.39 -9.62
C GLY A 21 7.66 -6.56 -8.87
N ALA A 22 8.06 -7.80 -9.16
CA ALA A 22 7.43 -8.98 -8.59
C ALA A 22 7.82 -9.25 -7.14
N GLY A 23 9.06 -8.93 -6.75
CA GLY A 23 9.56 -9.33 -5.43
C GLY A 23 10.66 -8.47 -4.84
N GLY A 24 10.89 -7.29 -5.40
CA GLY A 24 11.86 -6.33 -4.90
C GLY A 24 13.32 -6.81 -4.98
N PRO A 25 14.21 -6.22 -4.16
CA PRO A 25 15.66 -6.41 -4.30
C PRO A 25 16.13 -7.86 -4.15
N ARG A 26 15.49 -8.64 -3.29
CA ARG A 26 15.88 -10.04 -3.05
C ARG A 26 15.67 -10.91 -4.29
N LEU A 27 14.48 -10.82 -4.90
CA LEU A 27 14.14 -11.57 -6.12
C LEU A 27 14.92 -11.05 -7.32
N PHE A 28 15.17 -9.75 -7.38
CA PHE A 28 16.04 -9.14 -8.38
C PHE A 28 17.46 -9.72 -8.37
N VAL A 29 18.12 -9.75 -7.22
CA VAL A 29 19.50 -10.28 -7.12
C VAL A 29 19.54 -11.76 -7.46
N ALA A 30 18.60 -12.57 -6.95
CA ALA A 30 18.55 -13.99 -7.26
C ALA A 30 18.33 -14.25 -8.76
N GLY A 31 17.41 -13.52 -9.39
CA GLY A 31 17.14 -13.63 -10.82
C GLY A 31 18.31 -13.18 -11.69
N LEU A 32 19.02 -12.12 -11.29
CA LEU A 32 20.21 -11.63 -11.99
C LEU A 32 21.35 -12.67 -11.95
N VAL A 33 21.58 -13.30 -10.80
CA VAL A 33 22.56 -14.40 -10.67
C VAL A 33 22.18 -15.57 -11.58
N LEU A 34 20.92 -16.01 -11.55
CA LEU A 34 20.44 -17.10 -12.42
C LEU A 34 20.58 -16.76 -13.91
N MET A 35 20.30 -15.52 -14.29
CA MET A 35 20.42 -15.05 -15.66
C MET A 35 21.87 -15.05 -16.15
N VAL A 36 22.81 -14.57 -15.32
CA VAL A 36 24.25 -14.60 -15.64
C VAL A 36 24.75 -16.04 -15.77
N VAL A 37 24.39 -16.92 -14.82
CA VAL A 37 24.76 -18.35 -14.87
C VAL A 37 24.19 -19.01 -16.13
N SER A 38 22.91 -18.79 -16.43
CA SER A 38 22.26 -19.33 -17.63
C SER A 38 22.95 -18.85 -18.92
N CYS A 39 23.31 -17.56 -18.98
CA CYS A 39 24.04 -16.98 -20.11
C CYS A 39 25.41 -17.65 -20.31
N LEU A 40 26.20 -17.80 -19.25
CA LEU A 40 27.53 -18.44 -19.32
C LEU A 40 27.44 -19.91 -19.74
N VAL A 41 26.53 -20.67 -19.13
CA VAL A 41 26.28 -22.08 -19.49
C VAL A 41 25.85 -22.20 -20.95
N THR A 42 24.99 -21.30 -21.43
CA THR A 42 24.54 -21.30 -22.83
C THR A 42 25.69 -21.00 -23.79
N LEU A 43 26.55 -20.04 -23.47
CA LEU A 43 27.72 -19.69 -24.29
C LEU A 43 28.71 -20.86 -24.40
N GLU A 44 29.01 -21.53 -23.29
CA GLU A 44 29.88 -22.71 -23.27
C GLU A 44 29.30 -23.90 -24.07
N LEU A 45 28.00 -24.19 -23.90
CA LEU A 45 27.37 -25.33 -24.57
C LEU A 45 27.18 -25.13 -26.08
N THR A 46 26.93 -23.90 -26.51
CA THR A 46 26.58 -23.62 -27.92
C THR A 46 27.78 -23.20 -28.77
N GLY A 47 28.89 -22.79 -28.14
CA GLY A 47 30.07 -22.28 -28.84
C GLY A 47 29.77 -21.03 -29.69
N ILE A 48 28.67 -20.32 -29.41
CA ILE A 48 28.27 -19.13 -30.17
C ILE A 48 29.22 -17.99 -29.85
N THR A 49 29.85 -17.44 -30.89
CA THR A 49 30.65 -16.23 -30.77
C THR A 49 29.76 -15.01 -30.56
N VAL A 50 30.06 -14.21 -29.53
CA VAL A 50 29.41 -12.92 -29.30
C VAL A 50 29.86 -11.95 -30.38
N SER A 51 28.92 -11.48 -31.21
CA SER A 51 29.20 -10.53 -32.29
C SER A 51 28.36 -9.27 -32.09
N PHE A 52 29.02 -8.13 -31.92
CA PHE A 52 28.35 -6.83 -31.72
C PHE A 52 27.82 -6.19 -33.02
N ASN A 53 27.51 -7.01 -34.03
CA ASN A 53 27.05 -6.54 -35.32
C ASN A 53 25.52 -6.62 -35.37
N SER A 54 24.86 -5.49 -35.11
CA SER A 54 23.41 -5.35 -35.17
C SER A 54 23.01 -4.76 -36.53
N ALA A 55 22.09 -5.42 -37.23
CA ALA A 55 21.52 -4.88 -38.46
C ALA A 55 20.70 -3.61 -38.15
N PRO A 56 20.71 -2.56 -39.00
CA PRO A 56 19.98 -1.32 -38.74
C PRO A 56 18.48 -1.50 -38.45
N LEU A 57 17.84 -2.56 -38.96
CA LEU A 57 16.44 -2.88 -38.70
C LEU A 57 16.17 -3.24 -37.23
N GLU A 58 17.11 -3.92 -36.56
CA GLU A 58 16.94 -4.38 -35.17
C GLU A 58 16.96 -3.21 -34.18
N TRP A 59 17.60 -2.10 -34.55
CA TRP A 59 17.59 -0.86 -33.78
C TRP A 59 16.17 -0.30 -33.72
N TRP A 60 15.52 -0.18 -34.88
CA TRP A 60 14.15 0.34 -34.97
C TRP A 60 13.12 -0.54 -34.27
N LEU A 61 13.35 -1.86 -34.20
CA LEU A 61 12.46 -2.79 -33.50
C LEU A 61 12.62 -2.76 -31.98
N SER A 62 13.82 -2.50 -31.47
CA SER A 62 14.11 -2.54 -30.02
C SER A 62 13.88 -1.19 -29.33
N LEU A 63 14.06 -0.07 -30.02
CA LEU A 63 13.86 1.28 -29.45
C LEU A 63 12.45 1.50 -28.86
N PRO A 64 11.34 1.13 -29.53
CA PRO A 64 10.01 1.30 -28.97
C PRO A 64 9.83 0.50 -27.69
N ILE A 65 10.35 -0.73 -27.63
CA ILE A 65 10.29 -1.56 -26.43
C ILE A 65 11.08 -0.90 -25.30
N ILE A 66 12.28 -0.39 -25.59
CA ILE A 66 13.13 0.25 -24.59
C ILE A 66 12.51 1.51 -23.99
N VAL A 67 11.74 2.26 -24.77
CA VAL A 67 11.09 3.50 -24.31
C VAL A 67 9.72 3.22 -23.71
N ILE A 68 8.87 2.47 -24.40
CA ILE A 68 7.46 2.28 -24.05
C ILE A 68 7.34 1.37 -22.82
N TYR A 69 8.15 0.31 -22.71
CA TYR A 69 7.99 -0.66 -21.64
C TYR A 69 8.24 -0.07 -20.24
N PRO A 70 9.33 0.68 -19.95
CA PRO A 70 9.50 1.35 -18.66
C PRO A 70 8.40 2.37 -18.35
N LEU A 71 7.91 3.09 -19.35
CA LEU A 71 6.83 4.07 -19.17
C LEU A 71 5.52 3.37 -18.79
N LEU A 72 5.16 2.29 -19.49
CA LEU A 72 3.99 1.47 -19.16
C LEU A 72 4.13 0.84 -17.77
N PHE A 73 5.29 0.26 -17.48
CA PHE A 73 5.57 -0.34 -16.18
C PHE A 73 5.47 0.68 -15.05
N GLY A 74 6.05 1.86 -15.23
CA GLY A 74 5.97 2.98 -14.28
C GLY A 74 4.54 3.47 -14.09
N TRP A 75 3.78 3.61 -15.17
CA TRP A 75 2.37 4.02 -15.12
C TRP A 75 1.50 3.01 -14.36
N VAL A 76 1.61 1.72 -14.68
CA VAL A 76 0.89 0.63 -13.99
C VAL A 76 1.30 0.56 -12.51
N SER A 77 2.59 0.70 -12.22
CA SER A 77 3.11 0.70 -10.85
C SER A 77 2.54 1.88 -10.04
N TYR A 78 2.50 3.07 -10.63
CA TYR A 78 1.92 4.25 -10.02
C TYR A 78 0.41 4.09 -9.73
N GLN A 79 -0.35 3.55 -10.69
CA GLN A 79 -1.77 3.24 -10.48
C GLN A 79 -1.99 2.23 -9.36
N THR A 80 -1.18 1.18 -9.30
CA THR A 80 -1.28 0.16 -8.25
C THR A 80 -0.94 0.76 -6.89
N ALA A 81 0.11 1.58 -6.80
CA ALA A 81 0.50 2.25 -5.56
C ALA A 81 -0.57 3.20 -5.04
N THR A 82 -1.17 4.00 -5.92
CA THR A 82 -2.25 4.94 -5.55
C THR A 82 -3.52 4.22 -5.09
N LYS A 83 -3.97 3.17 -5.81
CA LYS A 83 -5.10 2.33 -5.39
C LYS A 83 -4.86 1.65 -4.05
N LEU A 84 -3.65 1.12 -3.84
CA LEU A 84 -3.27 0.50 -2.57
C LEU A 84 -3.32 1.52 -1.42
N ALA A 85 -2.81 2.73 -1.64
CA ALA A 85 -2.88 3.81 -0.66
C ALA A 85 -4.33 4.20 -0.32
N GLU A 86 -5.21 4.28 -1.33
CA GLU A 86 -6.62 4.59 -1.13
C GLU A 86 -7.34 3.49 -0.35
N HIS A 87 -7.18 2.22 -0.73
CA HIS A 87 -7.76 1.10 0.00
C HIS A 87 -7.25 1.03 1.44
N LYS A 88 -5.95 1.25 1.65
CA LYS A 88 -5.37 1.34 2.99
C LYS A 88 -6.01 2.46 3.80
N ARG A 89 -6.24 3.64 3.22
CA ARG A 89 -6.93 4.76 3.89
C ARG A 89 -8.37 4.39 4.25
N ARG A 90 -9.12 3.78 3.34
CA ARG A 90 -10.51 3.33 3.60
C ARG A 90 -10.56 2.28 4.72
N LEU A 91 -9.66 1.28 4.69
CA LEU A 91 -9.52 0.28 5.75
C LEU A 91 -9.15 0.92 7.08
N GLN A 92 -8.27 1.92 7.08
CA GLN A 92 -7.91 2.65 8.29
C GLN A 92 -9.12 3.41 8.85
N VAL A 93 -9.92 4.09 8.02
CA VAL A 93 -11.15 4.76 8.49
C VAL A 93 -12.13 3.74 9.10
N MET A 94 -12.42 2.64 8.39
CA MET A 94 -13.28 1.56 8.90
C MET A 94 -12.73 0.92 10.19
N SER A 95 -11.42 0.83 10.32
CA SER A 95 -10.76 0.25 11.51
C SER A 95 -10.65 1.24 12.68
N THR A 96 -10.89 2.53 12.48
CA THR A 96 -10.70 3.56 13.53
C THR A 96 -12.00 4.13 14.04
N ARG A 97 -13.09 4.00 13.28
CA ARG A 97 -14.40 4.53 13.63
C ARG A 97 -15.35 3.39 14.00
N ASP A 98 -16.29 3.67 14.90
CA ASP A 98 -17.41 2.80 15.21
C ASP A 98 -18.46 2.89 14.10
N GLY A 99 -18.98 1.75 13.64
CA GLY A 99 -19.86 1.68 12.46
C GLY A 99 -21.25 2.27 12.67
N MET A 100 -21.75 2.25 13.91
CA MET A 100 -23.07 2.76 14.26
C MET A 100 -23.04 4.27 14.50
N THR A 101 -22.05 4.73 15.27
CA THR A 101 -22.02 6.11 15.77
C THR A 101 -21.10 7.04 15.00
N GLY A 102 -20.13 6.49 14.24
CA GLY A 102 -19.14 7.27 13.49
C GLY A 102 -18.10 7.99 14.34
N VAL A 103 -18.09 7.79 15.67
CA VAL A 103 -16.98 8.26 16.55
C VAL A 103 -15.80 7.30 16.49
N TYR A 104 -14.69 7.64 17.15
CA TYR A 104 -13.59 6.71 17.27
C TYR A 104 -14.01 5.47 18.03
N ASN A 105 -13.69 4.30 17.49
CA ASN A 105 -13.88 3.06 18.23
C ASN A 105 -12.91 2.99 19.42
N ARG A 106 -13.20 2.06 20.33
CA ARG A 106 -12.41 1.87 21.56
C ARG A 106 -10.91 1.71 21.29
N ARG A 107 -10.51 0.91 20.30
CA ARG A 107 -9.10 0.66 19.98
C ARG A 107 -8.39 1.95 19.57
N HIS A 108 -9.01 2.75 18.73
CA HIS A 108 -8.41 4.01 18.29
C HIS A 108 -8.40 5.05 19.42
N TRP A 109 -9.48 5.15 20.19
CA TRP A 109 -9.54 6.00 21.37
C TRP A 109 -8.43 5.67 22.39
N GLU A 110 -8.19 4.39 22.70
CA GLU A 110 -7.12 3.97 23.60
C GLU A 110 -5.72 4.34 23.06
N THR A 111 -5.54 4.35 21.74
CA THR A 111 -4.28 4.77 21.11
C THR A 111 -4.08 6.27 21.26
N MET A 112 -5.13 7.05 20.99
CA MET A 112 -5.14 8.51 21.16
C MET A 112 -4.89 8.91 22.62
N LEU A 113 -5.55 8.23 23.56
CA LEU A 113 -5.39 8.47 24.99
C LEU A 113 -3.94 8.25 25.45
N ARG A 114 -3.30 7.15 25.02
CA ARG A 114 -1.88 6.89 25.34
C ARG A 114 -0.96 7.97 24.77
N ASN A 115 -1.18 8.37 23.53
CA ASN A 115 -0.38 9.42 22.89
C ASN A 115 -0.52 10.75 23.63
N GLU A 116 -1.74 11.14 24.01
CA GLU A 116 -1.97 12.39 24.73
C GLU A 116 -1.42 12.32 26.16
N PHE A 117 -1.56 11.19 26.85
CA PHE A 117 -0.95 10.98 28.16
C PHE A 117 0.57 11.13 28.12
N ASP A 118 1.24 10.51 27.13
CA ASP A 118 2.67 10.66 26.92
C ASP A 118 3.09 12.09 26.55
N ASN A 119 2.22 12.81 25.83
CA ASN A 119 2.42 14.20 25.46
C ASN A 119 2.32 15.13 26.68
N CYS A 120 1.26 14.99 27.49
CA CYS A 120 1.06 15.69 28.75
C CYS A 120 2.22 15.46 29.71
N ARG A 121 2.66 14.21 29.86
CA ARG A 121 3.81 13.84 30.71
C ARG A 121 5.11 14.48 30.23
N ARG A 122 5.36 14.54 28.92
CA ARG A 122 6.57 15.14 28.35
C ARG A 122 6.60 16.66 28.47
N HIS A 123 5.44 17.32 28.36
CA HIS A 123 5.35 18.78 28.34
C HIS A 123 4.78 19.38 29.64
N ASN A 124 4.60 18.56 30.68
CA ASN A 124 4.02 18.92 31.96
C ASN A 124 2.69 19.70 31.82
N ARG A 125 1.78 19.17 30.99
CA ARG A 125 0.45 19.73 30.75
C ARG A 125 -0.63 18.91 31.46
N ASP A 126 -1.64 19.60 31.96
CA ASP A 126 -2.83 18.97 32.51
C ASP A 126 -3.83 18.63 31.40
N ALA A 127 -4.54 17.51 31.58
CA ALA A 127 -5.63 17.08 30.71
C ALA A 127 -6.75 16.46 31.55
N THR A 128 -7.99 16.61 31.08
CA THR A 128 -9.18 16.05 31.72
C THR A 128 -9.77 14.97 30.83
N LEU A 129 -10.07 13.81 31.41
CA LEU A 129 -10.80 12.74 30.74
C LEU A 129 -12.23 12.68 31.25
N LEU A 130 -13.20 12.71 30.34
CA LEU A 130 -14.62 12.52 30.63
C LEU A 130 -15.07 11.15 30.09
N ILE A 131 -15.73 10.37 30.95
CA ILE A 131 -16.38 9.10 30.59
C ILE A 131 -17.87 9.27 30.92
N ILE A 132 -18.72 8.95 29.96
CA ILE A 132 -20.17 9.14 30.03
C ILE A 132 -20.83 7.77 29.79
N ASP A 133 -21.84 7.46 30.58
CA ASP A 133 -22.70 6.28 30.40
C ASP A 133 -24.16 6.73 30.22
N ILE A 134 -24.95 5.92 29.51
CA ILE A 134 -26.38 6.20 29.30
C ILE A 134 -27.18 5.55 30.43
N ASP A 135 -27.69 6.36 31.35
CA ASP A 135 -28.50 5.87 32.45
C ASP A 135 -29.73 5.11 31.96
N HIS A 136 -30.01 3.96 32.60
CA HIS A 136 -31.16 3.11 32.30
C HIS A 136 -31.27 2.65 30.83
N PHE A 137 -30.16 2.58 30.08
CA PHE A 137 -30.17 2.19 28.66
C PHE A 137 -30.85 0.83 28.40
N LYS A 138 -30.69 -0.12 29.32
CA LYS A 138 -31.38 -1.42 29.25
C LYS A 138 -32.90 -1.27 29.24
N SER A 139 -33.46 -0.36 30.04
CA SER A 139 -34.91 -0.13 30.08
C SER A 139 -35.42 0.44 28.75
N ILE A 140 -34.62 1.23 28.04
CA ILE A 140 -34.96 1.73 26.69
C ILE A 140 -35.04 0.55 25.71
N ASN A 141 -34.01 -0.30 25.68
CA ASN A 141 -33.98 -1.50 24.83
C ASN A 141 -35.14 -2.45 25.14
N ASP A 142 -35.41 -2.70 26.43
CA ASP A 142 -36.44 -3.64 26.87
C ASP A 142 -37.86 -3.12 26.56
N THR A 143 -38.08 -1.79 26.52
CA THR A 143 -39.39 -1.18 26.27
C THR A 143 -39.66 -0.95 24.79
N TRP A 144 -38.64 -0.54 24.03
CA TRP A 144 -38.81 -0.01 22.66
C TRP A 144 -38.04 -0.81 21.60
N GLY A 145 -37.28 -1.82 22.00
CA GLY A 145 -36.43 -2.62 21.13
C GLY A 145 -35.04 -2.03 20.89
N HIS A 146 -34.14 -2.85 20.35
CA HIS A 146 -32.75 -2.48 20.11
C HIS A 146 -32.57 -1.37 19.08
N ASP A 147 -33.41 -1.32 18.03
CA ASP A 147 -33.33 -0.27 17.00
C ASP A 147 -33.48 1.14 17.60
N VAL A 148 -34.40 1.30 18.56
CA VAL A 148 -34.60 2.58 19.28
C VAL A 148 -33.44 2.86 20.25
N GLY A 149 -32.85 1.82 20.84
CA GLY A 149 -31.61 1.95 21.62
C GLY A 149 -30.46 2.49 20.78
N ASP A 150 -30.26 1.95 19.57
CA ASP A 150 -29.23 2.40 18.64
C ASP A 150 -29.46 3.87 18.24
N GLU A 151 -30.70 4.27 17.97
CA GLU A 151 -31.06 5.67 17.72
C GLU A 151 -30.72 6.58 18.90
N ALA A 152 -30.97 6.14 20.14
CA ALA A 152 -30.63 6.90 21.34
C ALA A 152 -29.11 7.12 21.47
N ILE A 153 -28.29 6.10 21.18
CA ILE A 153 -26.83 6.22 21.17
C ILE A 153 -26.37 7.21 20.09
N VAL A 154 -26.91 7.10 18.87
CA VAL A 154 -26.58 8.00 17.76
C VAL A 154 -26.97 9.45 18.09
N ALA A 155 -28.14 9.66 18.68
CA ALA A 155 -28.62 10.98 19.08
C ALA A 155 -27.70 11.62 20.13
N LEU A 156 -27.34 10.88 21.18
CA LEU A 156 -26.43 11.36 22.22
C LEU A 156 -25.06 11.70 21.63
N THR A 157 -24.52 10.81 20.81
CA THR A 157 -23.22 11.00 20.16
C THR A 157 -23.18 12.29 19.34
N ARG A 158 -24.23 12.55 18.55
CA ARG A 158 -24.35 13.76 17.73
C ARG A 158 -24.31 15.04 18.57
N GLN A 159 -24.94 15.03 19.76
CA GLN A 159 -24.90 16.20 20.66
C GLN A 159 -23.47 16.52 21.09
N PHE A 160 -22.62 15.53 21.36
CA PHE A 160 -21.24 15.76 21.76
C PHE A 160 -20.33 16.16 20.59
N THR A 161 -20.52 15.59 19.40
CA THR A 161 -19.70 15.93 18.23
C THR A 161 -19.94 17.34 17.68
N ASN A 162 -21.10 17.95 18.00
CA ASN A 162 -21.42 19.32 17.60
C ASN A 162 -20.67 20.39 18.40
N TYR A 163 -19.97 20.02 19.47
CA TYR A 163 -19.07 20.92 20.18
C TYR A 163 -17.68 20.83 19.55
N PRO A 164 -17.19 21.88 18.86
CA PRO A 164 -15.83 21.88 18.33
C PRO A 164 -14.84 21.79 19.48
N THR A 165 -14.05 20.72 19.50
CA THR A 165 -12.86 20.61 20.33
C THR A 165 -11.86 21.65 19.83
N ARG A 166 -11.58 22.66 20.67
CA ARG A 166 -10.56 23.67 20.42
C ARG A 166 -9.15 23.07 20.49
#